data_AF-A0A846QZN4-F1
#
_entry.id   AF-A0A846QZN4-F1
#
_cell.length_a   1.000
_cell.length_b   1.000
_cell.length_c   1.000
_cell.angle_alpha   90.00
_cell.angle_beta   90.00
_cell.angle_gamma   90.00
#
_symmetry.space_group_name_H-M   'P 1'
#
loop_
_entity.id
_entity.type
_entity.pdbx_description
1 polymer ?
#
loop_
_entity_poly.entity_id
_entity_poly.type
_entity_poly.pdbx_seq_one_letter_code
_entity_poly.pdbx_strand_id
1 'polypeptide(L)' 'MSRTLTIILMILAVALIAYNATLIDFENPLLGDSLIALIGIVACLCAIVLLLIYITSKKIEKKLDED' A
#
# COMPACT_ATOMS: atom_id res chain seq x y z
N MET A 1 6.52 3.98 -15.34
CA MET A 1 7.10 3.31 -14.16
C MET A 1 7.68 1.97 -14.60
N SER A 2 8.93 1.68 -14.25
CA SER A 2 9.50 0.35 -14.50
C SER A 2 8.83 -0.67 -13.58
N ARG A 3 8.61 -1.90 -14.07
CA ARG A 3 7.98 -2.98 -13.28
C ARG A 3 8.70 -3.20 -11.94
N THR A 4 10.02 -2.98 -11.92
CA THR A 4 10.87 -3.04 -10.73
C THR A 4 10.42 -2.10 -9.63
N LEU A 5 10.06 -0.84 -9.96
CA LEU A 5 9.62 0.13 -8.95
C LEU A 5 8.31 -0.28 -8.29
N THR A 6 7.35 -0.77 -9.07
CA THR A 6 6.07 -1.25 -8.54
C THR A 6 6.27 -2.43 -7.59
N ILE A 7 7.18 -3.36 -7.90
CA ILE A 7 7.50 -4.50 -7.02
C ILE A 7 8.17 -4.02 -5.73
N ILE A 8 9.14 -3.10 -5.82
CA ILE A 8 9.81 -2.53 -4.64
C ILE A 8 8.80 -1.83 -3.73
N LEU A 9 7.92 -0.99 -4.29
CA LEU A 9 6.90 -0.28 -3.52
C LEU A 9 5.89 -1.25 -2.87
N MET A 10 5.54 -2.34 -3.55
CA MET A 10 4.66 -3.36 -3.00
C MET A 10 5.31 -4.08 -1.81
N ILE A 11 6.59 -4.47 -1.92
CA ILE A 11 7.34 -5.08 -0.82
C ILE A 11 7.45 -4.12 0.36
N LEU A 12 7.74 -2.84 0.10
CA LEU A 12 7.84 -1.81 1.13
C LEU A 12 6.50 -1.59 1.85
N ALA A 13 5.38 -1.56 1.12
CA ALA A 13 4.06 -1.44 1.71
C ALA A 13 3.73 -2.61 2.64
N VAL A 14 4.06 -3.84 2.24
CA VAL A 14 3.85 -5.03 3.07
C VAL A 14 4.70 -4.98 4.35
N ALA A 15 5.97 -4.58 4.23
CA ALA A 15 6.86 -4.44 5.38
C ALA A 15 6.36 -3.37 6.37
N LEU A 16 5.87 -2.24 5.87
CA LEU A 16 5.29 -1.18 6.69
C LEU A 16 3.99 -1.63 7.38
N ILE A 17 3.12 -2.38 6.70
CA ILE A 17 1.92 -2.95 7.34
C ILE A 17 2.32 -3.89 8.48
N ALA A 18 3.30 -4.77 8.26
CA ALA A 18 3.79 -5.68 9.30
C ALA A 18 4.35 -4.92 10.50
N TYR A 19 5.15 -3.87 10.29
CA TYR A 19 5.66 -3.03 11.37
C TYR A 19 4.54 -2.33 12.16
N ASN A 20 3.61 -1.68 11.46
CA ASN A 20 2.48 -1.01 12.13
C ASN A 20 1.57 -2.01 12.87
N ALA A 21 1.40 -3.23 12.34
CA ALA A 21 0.66 -4.28 13.03
C ALA A 21 1.33 -4.73 14.34
N THR A 22 2.66 -4.63 14.47
CA THR A 22 3.36 -4.91 15.74
C THR A 22 3.27 -3.77 16.76
N LEU A 23 2.98 -2.54 16.33
CA LEU A 23 2.78 -1.38 17.22
C LEU A 23 1.33 -1.24 17.69
N ILE A 24 0.39 -2.01 17.14
CA ILE A 24 -1.01 -1.85 17.47
C ILE A 24 -1.29 -2.48 18.85
N ASP A 25 -1.63 -1.62 19.79
CA ASP A 25 -2.16 -2.01 21.08
C ASP A 25 -3.69 -2.19 20.94
N PHE A 26 -4.13 -3.45 20.97
CA PHE A 26 -5.54 -3.83 20.81
C PHE A 26 -6.41 -3.49 22.03
N GLU A 27 -5.82 -3.20 23.19
CA GLU A 27 -6.57 -2.73 24.37
C GLU A 27 -6.93 -1.24 24.23
N ASN A 28 -6.05 -0.44 23.65
CA ASN A 28 -6.27 1.00 23.44
C ASN A 28 -5.96 1.44 22.00
N PRO A 29 -6.70 0.95 20.99
CA PRO A 29 -6.42 1.21 19.57
C PRO A 29 -6.56 2.69 19.17
N LEU A 30 -7.22 3.50 20.01
CA LEU A 30 -7.52 4.90 19.76
C LEU A 30 -6.73 5.88 20.64
N LEU A 31 -5.66 5.43 21.30
CA LEU A 31 -4.80 6.27 22.13
C LEU A 31 -3.33 6.11 21.76
N GLY A 32 -2.59 7.23 21.83
CA GLY A 32 -1.14 7.26 21.64
C GLY A 32 -0.67 6.66 20.31
N ASP A 33 0.32 5.79 20.39
CA ASP A 33 0.99 5.18 19.23
C ASP A 33 0.07 4.24 18.43
N SER A 34 -0.99 3.72 19.05
CA SER A 34 -1.96 2.83 18.40
C SER A 34 -2.78 3.53 17.32
N LEU A 35 -3.14 4.81 17.51
CA LEU A 35 -3.78 5.63 16.47
C LEU A 35 -2.87 5.82 15.26
N ILE A 36 -1.59 6.08 15.52
CA ILE A 36 -0.60 6.31 14.46
C ILE A 36 -0.40 5.02 13.68
N ALA A 37 -0.31 3.88 14.37
CA ALA A 37 -0.25 2.56 13.75
C ALA A 37 -1.48 2.28 12.85
N LEU A 38 -2.68 2.61 13.32
CA LEU A 38 -3.91 2.44 12.55
C LEU A 38 -3.92 3.29 11.27
N ILE A 39 -3.55 4.58 11.37
CA ILE A 39 -3.41 5.48 10.22
C ILE A 39 -2.35 4.95 9.26
N GLY A 40 -1.23 4.43 9.77
CA GLY A 40 -0.16 3.83 8.98
C GLY A 40 -0.65 2.64 8.15
N ILE A 41 -1.44 1.74 8.75
CA ILE A 41 -2.04 0.60 8.04
C ILE A 41 -2.99 1.08 6.93
N VAL A 42 -3.87 2.04 7.22
CA VAL A 42 -4.82 2.59 6.24
C VAL A 42 -4.08 3.28 5.09
N ALA A 43 -3.02 4.04 5.39
CA ALA A 43 -2.20 4.69 4.38
C ALA A 43 -1.50 3.66 3.46
N CYS A 44 -0.96 2.57 4.02
CA CYS A 44 -0.33 1.52 3.24
C CYS A 44 -1.35 0.76 2.36
N LEU A 45 -2.55 0.50 2.88
CA LEU A 45 -3.66 -0.06 2.09
C LEU A 45 -4.03 0.86 0.92
N CYS A 46 -4.13 2.16 1.16
CA CYS A 46 -4.42 3.14 0.12
C CYS A 46 -3.33 3.15 -0.96
N ALA A 47 -2.05 3.11 -0.58
CA ALA A 47 -0.94 3.02 -1.52
C ALA A 47 -1.01 1.75 -2.41
N ILE A 48 -1.35 0.60 -1.84
CA ILE A 48 -1.53 -0.65 -2.60
C ILE A 48 -2.65 -0.49 -3.63
N VAL A 49 -3.79 0.10 -3.25
CA VAL A 49 -4.92 0.35 -4.15
C VAL A 49 -4.50 1.26 -5.31
N LEU A 50 -3.81 2.37 -5.02
CA LEU A 50 -3.31 3.28 -6.06
C LEU A 50 -2.34 2.58 -7.03
N LEU A 51 -1.47 1.70 -6.53
CA LEU A 51 -0.57 0.91 -7.38
C LEU A 51 -1.36 -0.07 -8.27
N LEU A 52 -2.39 -0.72 -7.75
CA LEU A 52 -3.25 -1.62 -8.55
C LEU A 52 -3.99 -0.87 -9.65
N ILE A 53 -4.53 0.32 -9.35
CA ILE A 53 -5.16 1.19 -10.34
C ILE A 53 -4.14 1.58 -11.42
N TYR A 54 -2.93 1.98 -11.03
CA TYR A 54 -1.88 2.34 -11.97
C TYR A 54 -1.51 1.20 -12.93
N ILE A 55 -1.33 -0.02 -12.40
CA ILE A 55 -1.03 -1.22 -13.22
C ILE A 55 -2.18 -1.47 -14.21
N THR A 56 -3.42 -1.31 -13.75
CA THR A 56 -4.62 -1.51 -14.58
C THR A 56 -4.68 -0.48 -15.69
N SER A 57 -4.48 0.81 -15.40
CA SER A 57 -4.40 1.86 -16.43
C SER A 57 -3.32 1.58 -17.47
N LYS A 58 -2.13 1.15 -17.03
CA LYS A 58 -1.02 0.73 -17.92
C LYS A 58 -1.40 -0.45 -18.82
N LYS A 59 -2.20 -1.39 -18.31
CA LYS A 59 -2.69 -2.56 -19.06
C LYS A 59 -3.72 -2.15 -20.11
N ILE A 60 -4.56 -1.16 -19.81
CA ILE A 60 -5.54 -0.59 -20.75
C ILE A 60 -4.81 0.18 -21.85
N GLU A 61 -3.86 1.05 -21.49
CA GLU A 61 -3.01 1.79 -22.44
C GLU A 61 -2.35 0.85 -23.44
N LYS A 62 -1.72 -0.23 -22.96
CA LYS A 62 -1.09 -1.21 -23.84
C LYS A 62 -2.08 -1.91 -24.78
N LYS A 63 -3.29 -2.21 -24.31
CA LYS A 63 -4.32 -2.84 -25.15
C LYS A 63 -4.81 -1.89 -26.25
N LEU A 64 -4.92 -0.60 -25.95
CA LEU A 64 -5.32 0.42 -26.91
C LEU A 64 -4.26 0.65 -27.98
N ASP A 65 -2.97 0.56 -27.63
CA ASP A 65 -1.86 0.70 -28.59
C ASP A 65 -1.64 -0.53 -29.49
N GLU A 66 -2.24 -1.69 -29.16
CA GLU A 66 -2.14 -2.94 -29.93
C GLU A 66 -3.25 -3.08 -31.00
N ASP A 67 -4.26 -2.19 -31.02
CA ASP A 67 -5.33 -2.06 -32.03
C ASP A 67 -5.06 -0.89 -33.01
#